data_AF-A0A529PP00-F1
#
_entry.id   AF-A0A529PP00-F1
#
_cell.length_a   1.000
_cell.length_b   1.000
_cell.length_c   1.000
_cell.angle_alpha   90.00
_cell.angle_beta   90.00
_cell.angle_gamma   90.00
#
_symmetry.space_group_name_H-M   'P 1'
#
loop_
_entity.id
_entity.type
_entity.pdbx_description
1 polymer ?
#
loop_
_entity_poly.entity_id
_entity_poly.type
_entity_poly.pdbx_seq_one_letter_code
_entity_poly.pdbx_strand_id
1 'polypeptide(L)' 'ERSERLAEAIRSVIADAIAAGGSSLRDYVQSDGSLGYFQHSFAAYDREGEPCQKPGCGGHIERIVQSGRSTFYCRTCQR' A
#
# COMPACT_ATOMS: atom_id res chain seq x y z
N GLU A 1 -20.09 0.59 9.51
CA GLU A 1 -18.82 0.29 10.21
C GLU A 1 -17.63 -0.09 9.29
N ARG A 2 -17.57 -1.29 8.66
CA ARG A 2 -16.41 -1.66 7.80
C ARG A 2 -16.21 -0.73 6.61
N SER A 3 -17.29 -0.41 5.90
CA SER A 3 -17.23 0.50 4.73
C SER A 3 -16.83 1.93 5.11
N GLU A 4 -17.20 2.40 6.30
CA GLU A 4 -16.80 3.73 6.79
C GLU A 4 -15.31 3.77 7.12
N ARG A 5 -14.82 2.76 7.86
CA ARG A 5 -13.38 2.59 8.13
C ARG A 5 -12.56 2.50 6.85
N LEU A 6 -13.07 1.79 5.85
CA LEU A 6 -12.44 1.69 4.55
C LEU A 6 -12.41 3.05 3.84
N ALA A 7 -13.53 3.77 3.82
CA ALA A 7 -13.63 5.07 3.17
C ALA A 7 -12.70 6.11 3.84
N GLU A 8 -12.57 6.07 5.17
CA GLU A 8 -11.62 6.90 5.92
C GLU A 8 -10.16 6.55 5.58
N ALA A 9 -9.81 5.26 5.62
CA ALA A 9 -8.47 4.80 5.27
C ALA A 9 -8.07 5.17 3.84
N ILE A 10 -9.00 5.05 2.87
CA ILE A 10 -8.78 5.46 1.48
C ILE A 10 -8.43 6.95 1.41
N ARG A 11 -9.22 7.81 2.05
CA ARG A 11 -8.96 9.26 2.02
C ARG A 11 -7.63 9.62 2.69
N SER A 12 -7.32 9.02 3.83
CA SER A 12 -6.07 9.25 4.55
C SER A 12 -4.86 8.86 3.69
N VAL A 13 -4.86 7.64 3.15
CA VAL A 13 -3.74 7.12 2.35
C VAL A 13 -3.54 7.94 1.07
N ILE A 14 -4.62 8.38 0.42
CA ILE A 14 -4.52 9.26 -0.75
C ILE A 14 -3.94 10.62 -0.37
N ALA A 15 -4.37 11.21 0.75
CA ALA A 15 -3.83 12.49 1.21
C ALA A 15 -2.33 12.40 1.54
N ASP A 16 -1.91 11.33 2.22
CA ASP A 16 -0.50 11.08 2.55
C ASP A 16 0.34 10.88 1.27
N ALA A 17 -0.21 10.16 0.28
CA ALA A 17 0.44 9.97 -1.00
C ALA A 17 0.61 11.30 -1.76
N ILE A 18 -0.41 12.15 -1.78
CA ILE A 18 -0.33 13.49 -2.40
C ILE A 18 0.74 14.33 -1.71
N ALA A 19 0.76 14.34 -0.37
CA ALA A 19 1.76 15.08 0.40
C ALA A 19 3.20 14.60 0.14
N ALA A 20 3.38 13.31 -0.16
CA ALA A 20 4.67 12.72 -0.50
C ALA A 20 5.03 12.81 -2.01
N GLY A 21 4.26 13.54 -2.82
CA GLY A 21 4.49 13.66 -4.26
C GLY A 21 4.12 12.42 -5.07
N GLY A 22 3.25 11.57 -4.53
CA GLY A 22 2.86 10.29 -5.11
C GLY A 22 3.90 9.18 -4.91
N SER A 23 3.76 8.10 -5.67
CA SER A 23 4.72 6.99 -5.70
C SER A 23 5.45 6.98 -7.04
N SER A 24 6.78 6.95 -7.02
CA SER A 24 7.58 6.68 -8.21
C SER A 24 7.90 5.20 -8.26
N LEU A 25 7.14 4.47 -9.08
CA LEU A 25 7.35 3.05 -9.33
C LEU A 25 7.97 2.86 -10.71
N ARG A 26 9.10 2.15 -10.74
CA ARG A 26 9.88 1.81 -11.94
C ARG A 26 10.17 3.05 -12.80
N ASP A 27 9.31 3.31 -13.78
CA ASP A 27 9.52 4.29 -14.84
C ASP A 27 8.61 5.53 -14.70
N TYR A 28 7.82 5.64 -13.62
CA TYR A 28 6.95 6.79 -13.38
C TYR A 28 7.67 7.91 -12.61
N VAL A 29 7.80 9.06 -13.27
CA VAL A 29 8.29 10.32 -12.72
C VAL A 29 7.23 11.41 -12.94
N GLN A 30 7.21 12.43 -12.09
CA GLN A 30 6.30 13.57 -12.31
C GLN A 30 6.68 14.33 -13.59
N SER A 31 5.75 15.15 -14.09
CA SER A 31 5.96 15.94 -15.31
C SER A 31 7.11 16.94 -15.22
N ASP A 32 7.51 17.33 -14.01
CA ASP A 32 8.66 18.19 -13.73
C ASP A 32 9.96 17.40 -13.47
N GLY A 33 9.91 16.06 -13.59
CA GLY A 33 11.04 15.16 -13.35
C GLY A 33 11.25 14.80 -11.87
N SER A 34 10.45 15.31 -10.94
CA SER A 34 10.56 14.96 -9.52
C SER A 34 10.06 13.54 -9.23
N LEU A 35 10.65 12.91 -8.22
CA LEU A 35 10.24 11.59 -7.72
C LEU A 35 9.24 11.74 -6.57
N GLY A 36 8.19 10.93 -6.62
CA GLY A 36 7.35 10.68 -5.46
C GLY A 36 8.02 9.70 -4.50
N TYR A 37 7.75 9.84 -3.20
CA TYR A 37 8.39 9.03 -2.15
C TYR A 37 7.43 8.08 -1.45
N PHE A 38 6.15 8.06 -1.80
CA PHE A 38 5.14 7.31 -1.06
C PHE A 38 5.34 5.78 -1.12
N GLN A 39 6.07 5.25 -2.11
CA GLN A 39 6.40 3.82 -2.19
C GLN A 39 7.16 3.32 -0.96
N HIS A 40 7.91 4.17 -0.26
CA HIS A 40 8.61 3.80 0.97
C HIS A 40 7.67 3.61 2.17
N SER A 41 6.43 4.10 2.06
CA SER A 41 5.39 3.99 3.08
C SER A 41 4.45 2.80 2.83
N PHE A 42 4.70 1.96 1.82
CA PHE A 42 3.83 0.83 1.51
C PHE A 42 3.84 -0.24 2.61
N ALA A 43 2.71 -0.38 3.29
CA ALA A 43 2.54 -1.40 4.32
C ALA A 43 2.41 -2.83 3.77
N ALA A 44 2.01 -3.00 2.50
CA ALA A 44 1.75 -4.32 1.90
C ALA A 44 2.13 -4.44 0.42
N TYR A 45 1.95 -3.40 -0.40
CA TYR A 45 2.15 -3.49 -1.85
C TYR A 45 3.61 -3.84 -2.20
N ASP A 46 3.80 -4.82 -3.08
CA ASP A 46 5.11 -5.34 -3.55
C ASP A 46 6.02 -5.87 -2.43
N ARG A 47 5.42 -6.32 -1.32
CA ARG A 47 6.15 -6.87 -0.16
C ARG A 47 5.84 -8.36 0.07
N GLU A 48 5.50 -9.10 -0.99
CA GLU A 48 5.18 -10.54 -0.90
C GLU A 48 6.28 -11.31 -0.17
N GLY A 49 5.88 -12.09 0.85
CA GLY A 49 6.80 -12.87 1.68
C GLY A 49 7.49 -12.08 2.78
N GLU A 50 7.41 -10.74 2.80
CA GLU A 50 7.97 -9.95 3.89
C GLU A 50 7.09 -9.97 5.15
N PRO A 51 7.67 -9.75 6.34
CA PRO A 51 6.91 -9.57 7.57
C PRO A 51 5.93 -8.39 7.47
N CYS A 52 4.74 -8.59 8.02
CA CYS A 52 3.76 -7.52 8.19
C CYS A 52 4.32 -6.44 9.12
N GLN A 53 4.29 -5.18 8.69
CA GLN A 53 4.82 -4.05 9.47
C GLN A 53 3.90 -3.63 10.62
N LYS A 54 2.69 -4.19 10.74
CA LYS A 54 1.78 -3.83 11.82
C LYS A 54 2.37 -4.30 13.16
N PRO A 55 2.54 -3.40 14.15
CA PRO A 55 3.06 -3.77 15.46
C PRO A 55 2.24 -4.90 16.09
N GLY A 56 2.95 -5.90 16.63
CA GLY A 56 2.35 -7.10 17.23
C GLY A 56 1.82 -8.14 16.25
N CYS A 57 1.99 -7.95 14.93
CA CYS A 57 1.69 -8.99 13.95
C CYS A 57 2.93 -9.84 13.64
N GLY A 58 2.81 -11.16 13.80
CA GLY A 58 3.83 -12.13 13.36
C GLY A 58 3.56 -12.72 11.97
N GLY A 59 2.59 -12.17 11.23
CA GLY A 59 2.23 -12.65 9.89
C GLY A 59 3.14 -12.10 8.80
N HIS A 60 3.01 -12.66 7.61
CA HIS A 60 3.69 -12.21 6.39
C HIS A 60 2.67 -11.64 5.40
N ILE A 61 3.16 -10.84 4.44
CA ILE A 61 2.35 -10.37 3.33
C ILE A 61 2.21 -11.50 2.30
N GLU A 62 0.98 -11.74 1.89
CA GLU A 62 0.63 -12.69 0.83
C GLU A 62 0.27 -11.93 -0.44
N ARG A 63 0.53 -12.54 -1.60
CA ARG A 63 0.04 -12.07 -2.89
C ARG A 63 -0.97 -13.06 -3.46
N ILE A 64 -2.08 -12.53 -3.96
CA ILE A 64 -3.06 -13.28 -4.75
C ILE A 64 -3.29 -12.57 -6.07
N VAL A 65 -3.84 -13.28 -7.05
CA VAL A 65 -4.34 -12.67 -8.28
C VAL A 65 -5.86 -12.59 -8.19
N GLN A 66 -6.40 -11.37 -8.29
CA GLN A 66 -7.83 -11.11 -8.33
C GLN A 66 -8.16 -10.41 -9.64
N SER A 67 -9.01 -11.03 -10.45
CA SER A 67 -9.43 -10.48 -11.76
C SER A 67 -8.25 -10.02 -12.63
N GLY A 68 -7.17 -10.81 -12.64
CA GLY A 68 -5.96 -10.53 -13.43
C GLY A 68 -5.00 -9.48 -12.84
N ARG A 69 -5.26 -8.96 -11.63
CA ARG A 69 -4.37 -8.01 -10.94
C ARG A 69 -3.81 -8.62 -9.66
N SER A 70 -2.54 -8.33 -9.37
CA SER A 70 -1.93 -8.70 -8.09
C SER A 70 -2.55 -7.88 -6.95
N THR A 71 -2.95 -8.57 -5.89
CA THR A 71 -3.38 -7.99 -4.61
C THR A 71 -2.44 -8.48 -3.52
N PHE A 72 -1.98 -7.57 -2.67
CA PHE A 72 -1.09 -7.87 -1.55
C PHE A 72 -1.81 -7.57 -0.22
N TYR A 73 -1.74 -8.47 0.74
CA TYR A 73 -2.42 -8.30 2.03
C TYR A 73 -1.81 -9.17 3.14
N CYS A 74 -2.05 -8.82 4.40
CA CYS A 74 -1.72 -9.67 5.54
C CYS A 74 -2.96 -10.44 6.01
N ARG A 75 -2.97 -11.77 5.84
CA ARG A 75 -4.10 -12.63 6.25
C ARG A 75 -4.39 -12.60 7.76
N THR A 76 -3.38 -12.31 8.59
CA THR A 76 -3.57 -12.13 10.04
C THR A 76 -4.29 -10.83 10.37
N CYS A 77 -4.03 -9.76 9.62
CA CYS A 77 -4.55 -8.41 9.93
C CYS A 77 -5.85 -8.07 9.18
N GLN A 78 -6.13 -8.69 8.04
CA GLN A 78 -7.23 -8.31 7.14
C GLN A 78 -8.23 -9.46 6.98
N ARG A 79 -9.50 -9.17 7.28
CA ARG A 79 -10.68 -10.05 7.14
C ARG A 79 -11.84 -9.22 6.60
#